data_AF-A0A925WHV8-F1
#
_entry.id   AF-A0A925WHV8-F1
#
_cell.length_a   1.000
_cell.length_b   1.000
_cell.length_c   1.000
_cell.angle_alpha   90.00
_cell.angle_beta   90.00
_cell.angle_gamma   90.00
#
_symmetry.space_group_name_H-M   'P 1'
#
loop_
_entity.id
_entity.type
_entity.pdbx_description
1 polymer ?
#
loop_
_entity_poly.entity_id
_entity_poly.type
_entity_poly.pdbx_seq_one_letter_code
_entity_poly.pdbx_strand_id
1 'polypeptide(L)'
;MSDPQPLRETNWRRPLTPAEAVELRSNLKGNPPDLERENALTEALNGLRDVPVSSNFTARVLQAVDAEKAAALRRRAGKNFSWRSLIPKFAIGATALCVGVLLVQQHRVEQRIERARSVATMSEVAPDPAVLKDFNAISAMSQPSVPPDEGLLAMESLLAQLQ
;
A
#
# COMPACT_ATOMS: atom_id res chain seq x y z
N MET A 1 54.66 -19.99 -23.72
CA MET A 1 54.13 -19.02 -22.74
C MET A 1 53.01 -19.75 -22.02
N SER A 2 53.31 -20.38 -20.88
CA SER A 2 52.33 -21.23 -20.17
C SER A 2 51.37 -20.36 -19.36
N ASP A 3 50.09 -20.74 -19.36
CA ASP A 3 49.05 -20.08 -18.58
C ASP A 3 49.33 -20.22 -17.07
N PRO A 4 49.29 -19.15 -16.24
CA PRO A 4 49.52 -19.24 -14.79
C PRO A 4 48.34 -19.83 -13.99
N GLN A 5 47.15 -19.96 -14.58
CA GLN A 5 45.95 -20.51 -13.92
C GLN A 5 46.12 -21.93 -13.33
N PRO A 6 46.68 -22.94 -14.04
CA PRO A 6 46.81 -24.31 -13.51
C PRO A 6 47.68 -24.39 -12.25
N LEU A 7 48.72 -23.57 -12.14
CA LEU A 7 49.59 -23.54 -10.97
C LEU A 7 48.89 -22.89 -9.75
N ARG A 8 48.03 -21.89 -9.98
CA ARG A 8 47.18 -21.34 -8.91
C ARG A 8 46.16 -22.36 -8.41
N GLU A 9 45.49 -23.06 -9.33
CA GLU A 9 44.52 -24.08 -8.94
C GLU A 9 45.19 -25.23 -8.17
N THR A 10 46.42 -25.58 -8.55
CA THR A 10 47.22 -26.57 -7.82
C THR A 10 47.51 -26.10 -6.40
N ASN A 11 47.82 -24.82 -6.18
CA ASN A 11 48.05 -24.24 -4.85
C ASN A 11 46.89 -24.46 -3.88
N TRP A 12 45.66 -24.34 -4.37
CA TRP A 12 44.45 -24.50 -3.54
C TRP A 12 44.21 -25.95 -3.13
N ARG A 13 44.70 -26.91 -3.91
CA ARG A 13 44.52 -28.35 -3.65
C ARG A 13 45.68 -28.93 -2.85
N ARG A 14 46.89 -28.44 -3.08
CA ARG A 14 48.11 -28.89 -2.41
C ARG A 14 49.14 -27.76 -2.34
N PRO A 15 50.01 -27.74 -1.32
CA PRO A 15 51.15 -26.82 -1.30
C PRO A 15 52.04 -27.05 -2.54
N LEU A 16 52.38 -25.97 -3.24
CA LEU A 16 53.31 -26.01 -4.38
C LEU A 16 54.71 -26.37 -3.92
N THR A 17 55.44 -27.09 -4.76
CA THR A 17 56.87 -27.32 -4.56
C THR A 17 57.67 -26.04 -4.81
N PRO A 18 58.90 -25.92 -4.26
CA PRO A 18 59.73 -24.74 -4.47
C PRO A 18 60.01 -24.42 -5.94
N ALA A 19 60.10 -25.46 -6.80
CA ALA A 19 60.32 -25.30 -8.24
C ALA A 19 59.09 -24.71 -8.96
N GLU A 20 57.90 -25.23 -8.65
CA GLU A 20 56.63 -24.76 -9.23
C GLU A 20 56.30 -23.33 -8.74
N ALA A 21 56.65 -22.99 -7.50
CA ALA A 21 56.47 -21.64 -6.96
C ALA A 21 57.34 -20.60 -7.69
N VAL A 22 58.56 -20.96 -8.09
CA VAL A 22 59.43 -20.10 -8.91
C VAL A 22 58.87 -19.96 -10.32
N GLU A 23 58.36 -21.04 -10.90
CA GLU A 23 57.70 -21.01 -12.22
C GLU A 23 56.48 -20.10 -12.20
N LEU A 24 55.59 -20.23 -11.21
CA LEU A 24 54.42 -19.35 -11.03
C LEU A 24 54.82 -17.88 -10.88
N ARG A 25 55.85 -17.58 -10.08
CA ARG A 25 56.38 -16.22 -9.90
C ARG A 25 56.98 -15.65 -11.18
N SER A 26 57.67 -16.47 -11.99
CA SER A 26 58.24 -16.05 -13.28
C SER A 26 57.18 -15.78 -14.35
N ASN A 27 56.05 -16.50 -14.29
CA ASN A 27 54.95 -16.37 -15.26
C ASN A 27 54.02 -15.20 -14.94
N LEU A 28 54.03 -14.66 -13.71
CA LEU A 28 53.20 -13.54 -13.30
C LEU A 28 53.87 -12.20 -13.60
N LYS A 29 53.56 -11.65 -14.76
CA LYS A 29 53.82 -10.24 -15.11
C LYS A 29 52.86 -9.31 -14.34
N GLY A 30 53.01 -9.21 -13.03
CA GLY A 30 52.24 -8.27 -12.22
C GLY A 30 51.85 -8.78 -10.82
N ASN A 31 52.17 -7.94 -9.83
CA ASN A 31 51.81 -7.96 -8.41
C ASN A 31 52.10 -9.25 -7.59
N PRO A 32 53.37 -9.53 -7.25
CA PRO A 32 53.74 -10.57 -6.28
C PRO A 32 53.08 -10.51 -4.89
N PRO A 33 52.73 -9.34 -4.29
CA PRO A 33 52.17 -9.32 -2.93
C PRO A 33 50.78 -9.94 -2.80
N ASP A 34 50.03 -10.10 -3.89
CA ASP A 34 48.70 -10.75 -3.82
C ASP A 34 48.82 -12.26 -3.60
N LEU A 35 49.81 -12.90 -4.24
CA LEU A 35 50.12 -14.30 -4.03
C LEU A 35 50.67 -14.59 -2.64
N GLU A 36 51.52 -13.69 -2.11
CA GLU A 36 52.05 -13.84 -0.76
C GLU A 36 50.92 -13.79 0.28
N ARG A 37 49.92 -12.92 0.06
CA ARG A 37 48.70 -12.87 0.88
C ARG A 37 47.85 -14.13 0.72
N GLU A 38 47.65 -14.62 -0.50
CA GLU A 38 46.91 -15.86 -0.76
C GLU A 38 47.60 -17.08 -0.11
N ASN A 39 48.93 -17.16 -0.19
CA ASN A 39 49.72 -18.21 0.45
C ASN A 39 49.64 -18.13 1.98
N ALA A 40 49.82 -16.93 2.54
CA ALA A 40 49.69 -16.70 3.98
C ALA A 40 48.28 -17.04 4.49
N LEU A 41 47.24 -16.73 3.71
CA LEU A 41 45.86 -17.11 4.02
C LEU A 41 45.70 -18.63 3.99
N THR A 42 46.24 -19.30 2.98
CA THR A 42 46.17 -20.77 2.86
C THR A 42 46.89 -21.46 4.02
N GLU A 43 48.08 -20.98 4.40
CA GLU A 43 48.80 -21.46 5.58
C GLU A 43 48.00 -21.22 6.87
N ALA A 44 47.42 -20.03 7.03
CA ALA A 44 46.57 -19.72 8.19
C ALA A 44 45.35 -20.64 8.26
N LEU A 45 44.68 -20.90 7.14
CA LEU A 45 43.54 -21.81 7.04
C LEU A 45 43.93 -23.27 7.31
N ASN A 46 45.08 -23.73 6.83
CA ASN A 46 45.59 -25.06 7.15
C ASN A 46 45.94 -25.22 8.64
N GLY A 47 46.28 -24.12 9.31
CA GLY A 47 46.50 -24.08 10.76
C GLY A 47 45.22 -24.07 11.60
N LEU A 48 44.04 -23.89 10.99
CA LEU A 48 42.78 -23.95 11.73
C LEU A 48 42.49 -25.39 12.18
N ARG A 49 42.04 -25.50 13.42
CA ARG A 49 41.59 -26.78 13.97
C ARG A 49 40.35 -27.23 13.22
N ASP A 50 40.34 -28.48 12.77
CA ASP A 50 39.15 -29.09 12.22
C ASP A 50 38.10 -29.24 13.32
N VAL A 51 37.07 -28.41 13.27
CA VAL A 51 35.98 -28.40 14.26
C VAL A 51 34.88 -29.30 13.74
N PRO A 52 34.45 -30.32 14.52
CA PRO A 52 33.38 -31.19 14.08
C PRO A 52 32.11 -30.36 13.85
N VAL A 53 31.57 -30.46 12.64
CA VAL A 53 30.26 -29.89 12.31
C VAL A 53 29.18 -30.57 13.14
N SER A 54 28.15 -29.80 13.50
CA SER A 54 26.99 -30.35 14.22
C SER A 54 26.33 -31.46 13.39
N SER A 55 25.89 -32.55 14.03
CA SER A 55 25.20 -33.67 13.36
C SER A 55 23.95 -33.25 12.56
N ASN A 56 23.34 -32.13 12.94
CA ASN A 56 22.13 -31.59 12.31
C ASN A 56 22.41 -30.46 11.32
N PHE A 57 23.66 -30.27 10.89
CA PHE A 57 24.05 -29.18 10.00
C PHE A 57 23.19 -29.15 8.74
N THR A 58 23.12 -30.27 8.01
CA THR A 58 22.35 -30.38 6.77
C THR A 58 20.86 -30.09 6.98
N ALA A 59 20.30 -30.57 8.09
CA ALA A 59 18.90 -30.31 8.43
C ALA A 59 18.64 -28.82 8.67
N ARG A 60 19.53 -28.13 9.39
CA ARG A 60 19.42 -26.68 9.64
C ARG A 60 19.60 -25.86 8.36
N VAL A 61 20.51 -26.28 7.48
CA VAL A 61 20.72 -25.62 6.18
C VAL A 61 19.49 -25.76 5.29
N LEU A 62 18.95 -26.98 5.14
CA LEU A 62 17.74 -27.21 4.35
C LEU A 62 16.56 -26.41 4.91
N GLN A 63 16.37 -26.43 6.23
CA GLN A 63 15.32 -25.67 6.89
C GLN A 63 15.47 -24.15 6.64
N ALA A 64 16.70 -23.62 6.68
CA ALA A 64 16.96 -22.21 6.40
C ALA A 64 16.64 -21.85 4.93
N VAL A 65 17.05 -22.69 3.99
CA VAL A 65 16.76 -22.52 2.56
C VAL A 65 15.25 -22.56 2.30
N ASP A 66 14.53 -23.50 2.89
CA ASP A 66 13.08 -23.62 2.71
C ASP A 66 12.33 -22.46 3.38
N ALA A 67 12.80 -21.99 4.54
CA ALA A 67 12.27 -20.80 5.18
C ALA A 67 12.44 -19.54 4.31
N GLU A 68 13.61 -19.39 3.67
CA GLU A 68 13.88 -18.28 2.75
C GLU A 68 13.02 -18.34 1.49
N LYS A 69 12.87 -19.51 0.87
CA LYS A 69 11.96 -19.71 -0.28
C LYS A 69 10.52 -19.37 0.10
N ALA A 70 10.04 -19.83 1.25
CA ALA A 70 8.71 -19.53 1.74
C ALA A 70 8.53 -18.03 2.05
N ALA A 71 9.56 -17.36 2.58
CA ALA A 71 9.55 -15.92 2.81
C ALA A 71 9.49 -15.13 1.49
N ALA A 72 10.24 -15.56 0.46
CA ALA A 72 10.20 -14.95 -0.86
C ALA A 72 8.80 -15.04 -1.50
N LEU A 73 8.14 -16.19 -1.39
CA LEU A 73 6.76 -16.39 -1.85
C LEU A 73 5.77 -15.50 -1.08
N ARG A 74 5.90 -15.40 0.25
CA ARG A 74 5.06 -14.50 1.06
C ARG A 74 5.26 -13.02 0.72
N ARG A 75 6.49 -12.57 0.44
CA ARG A 75 6.76 -11.19 -0.01
C ARG A 75 6.11 -10.90 -1.37
N ARG A 76 6.06 -11.90 -2.26
CA ARG A 76 5.42 -11.78 -3.58
C ARG A 76 3.89 -11.82 -3.50
N ALA A 77 3.35 -12.65 -2.61
CA ALA A 77 1.90 -12.78 -2.39
C ALA A 77 1.32 -11.66 -1.48
N GLY A 78 2.14 -11.13 -0.58
CA GLY A 78 1.73 -10.22 0.48
C GLY A 78 2.27 -8.82 0.25
N LYS A 79 1.76 -8.11 -0.75
CA LYS A 79 1.56 -6.66 -0.56
C LYS A 79 0.36 -6.56 0.38
N ASN A 80 0.63 -6.66 1.68
CA ASN A 80 -0.37 -6.67 2.73
C ASN A 80 -1.17 -5.37 2.61
N PHE A 81 -2.29 -5.42 1.87
CA PHE A 81 -3.22 -4.33 1.75
C PHE A 81 -3.86 -4.17 3.12
N SER A 82 -3.20 -3.36 3.95
CA SER A 82 -3.70 -3.05 5.28
C SER A 82 -4.93 -2.19 5.06
N TRP A 83 -6.12 -2.81 5.12
CA TRP A 83 -7.41 -2.14 5.01
C TRP A 83 -7.54 -1.00 6.05
N ARG A 84 -6.77 -1.11 7.15
CA ARG A 84 -6.58 -0.04 8.15
C ARG A 84 -5.95 1.25 7.60
N SER A 85 -5.21 1.19 6.50
CA SER A 85 -4.68 2.37 5.79
C SER A 85 -5.76 3.20 5.08
N LEU A 86 -6.95 2.62 4.86
CA LEU A 86 -8.09 3.34 4.26
C LEU A 86 -8.91 4.11 5.30
N ILE A 87 -8.92 3.67 6.56
CA ILE A 87 -9.65 4.32 7.68
C ILE A 87 -9.37 5.83 7.77
N PRO A 88 -8.11 6.32 7.75
CA PRO A 88 -7.86 7.76 7.84
C PRO A 88 -8.41 8.54 6.64
N LYS A 89 -8.45 7.94 5.44
CA LYS A 89 -8.96 8.60 4.23
C LYS A 89 -10.48 8.76 4.29
N PHE A 90 -11.19 7.74 4.78
CA PHE A 90 -12.63 7.84 5.01
C PHE A 90 -12.98 8.80 6.13
N ALA A 91 -12.19 8.84 7.21
CA ALA A 91 -12.38 9.80 8.29
C ALA A 91 -12.26 11.25 7.78
N ILE A 92 -11.23 11.55 6.98
CA ILE A 92 -11.07 12.87 6.37
C ILE A 92 -12.26 13.21 5.46
N GLY A 93 -12.66 12.28 4.59
CA GLY A 93 -13.83 12.48 3.71
C GLY A 93 -15.11 12.76 4.49
N ALA A 94 -15.39 11.97 5.54
CA ALA A 94 -16.56 12.15 6.40
C ALA A 94 -16.53 13.50 7.13
N THR A 95 -15.39 13.89 7.68
CA THR A 95 -15.25 15.20 8.36
C THR A 95 -15.47 16.37 7.41
N ALA A 96 -14.90 16.34 6.21
CA ALA A 96 -15.10 17.37 5.20
C ALA A 96 -16.58 17.48 4.78
N LEU A 97 -17.27 16.34 4.66
CA LEU A 97 -18.69 16.29 4.33
C LEU A 97 -19.55 16.89 5.46
N CYS A 98 -19.28 16.53 6.72
CA CYS A 98 -19.94 17.13 7.89
C CYS A 98 -19.72 18.64 7.95
N VAL A 99 -18.49 19.12 7.74
CA VAL A 99 -18.17 20.55 7.74
C VAL A 99 -18.93 21.27 6.60
N GLY A 100 -18.93 20.71 5.39
CA GLY A 100 -19.68 21.27 4.27
C GLY A 100 -21.18 21.37 4.54
N VAL A 101 -21.78 20.33 5.13
CA VAL A 101 -23.20 20.33 5.51
C VAL A 101 -23.49 21.39 6.57
N LEU A 102 -22.63 21.55 7.57
CA LEU A 102 -22.78 22.57 8.60
C LEU A 102 -22.73 23.99 8.02
N LEU A 103 -21.80 24.26 7.11
CA LEU A 103 -21.70 25.55 6.43
C LEU A 103 -22.95 25.88 5.60
N VAL A 104 -23.47 24.90 4.85
CA VAL A 104 -24.71 25.07 4.07
C VAL A 104 -25.91 25.32 4.99
N GLN A 105 -26.00 24.63 6.12
CA GLN A 105 -27.06 24.89 7.10
C GLN A 105 -26.97 26.30 7.69
N GLN A 106 -25.78 26.76 8.06
CA GLN A 106 -25.59 28.11 8.60
C GLN A 106 -26.02 29.18 7.58
N HIS A 107 -25.59 29.07 6.33
CA HIS A 107 -26.03 29.99 5.27
C HIS A 107 -27.55 29.95 5.05
N ARG A 108 -28.18 28.78 5.15
CA ARG A 108 -29.64 28.66 5.05
C ARG A 108 -30.37 29.29 6.24
N VAL A 109 -29.79 29.25 7.43
CA VAL A 109 -30.36 29.90 8.63
C VAL A 109 -30.24 31.41 8.52
N GLU A 110 -29.09 31.94 8.13
CA GLU A 110 -28.90 33.38 7.92
C GLU A 110 -29.84 33.92 6.84
N GLN A 111 -29.97 33.21 5.71
CA GLN A 111 -30.94 33.57 4.66
C GLN A 111 -32.39 33.51 5.13
N ARG A 112 -32.73 32.60 6.07
CA ARG A 112 -34.08 32.56 6.66
C ARG A 112 -34.32 33.76 7.57
N ILE A 113 -33.30 34.22 8.30
CA ILE A 113 -33.40 35.42 9.15
C ILE A 113 -33.54 36.68 8.29
N GLU A 114 -32.77 36.80 7.21
CA GLU A 114 -32.90 37.92 6.26
C GLU A 114 -34.27 37.93 5.57
N ARG A 115 -34.75 36.76 5.10
CA ARG A 115 -36.09 36.64 4.50
C ARG A 115 -37.19 36.95 5.51
N ALA A 116 -37.06 36.54 6.77
CA ALA A 116 -38.02 36.89 7.83
C ALA A 116 -38.05 38.40 8.09
N ARG A 117 -36.91 39.09 8.01
CA ARG A 117 -36.86 40.56 8.04
C ARG A 117 -37.56 41.19 6.84
N SER A 118 -37.30 40.70 5.63
CA SER A 118 -37.95 41.23 4.41
C SER A 118 -39.46 40.99 4.39
N VAL A 119 -39.92 39.85 4.93
CA VAL A 119 -41.35 39.58 5.12
C VAL A 119 -41.94 40.42 6.26
N ALA A 120 -41.21 40.69 7.34
CA ALA A 120 -41.67 41.60 8.39
C ALA A 120 -41.84 43.04 7.86
N THR A 121 -40.94 43.52 7.01
CA THR A 121 -41.08 44.82 6.34
C THR A 121 -42.18 44.86 5.28
N MET A 122 -42.50 43.72 4.65
CA MET A 122 -43.65 43.61 3.74
C MET A 122 -44.99 43.41 4.49
N SER A 123 -44.96 42.82 5.70
CA SER A 123 -46.14 42.61 6.55
C SER A 123 -46.63 43.89 7.22
N GLU A 124 -45.80 44.94 7.26
CA GLU A 124 -46.23 46.29 7.68
C GLU A 124 -47.19 46.93 6.66
N VAL A 125 -47.26 46.38 5.44
CA VAL A 125 -48.32 46.63 4.46
C VAL A 125 -49.24 45.41 4.44
N ALA A 126 -50.15 45.33 5.40
CA ALA A 126 -51.15 44.27 5.46
C ALA A 126 -51.97 44.25 4.14
N PRO A 127 -52.03 43.12 3.40
CA PRO A 127 -52.86 43.03 2.20
C PRO A 127 -54.34 42.92 2.59
N ASP A 128 -55.19 43.62 1.84
CA ASP A 128 -56.64 43.58 1.96
C ASP A 128 -57.16 42.12 1.89
N PRO A 129 -58.01 41.65 2.84
CA PRO A 129 -58.51 40.27 2.90
C PRO A 129 -59.21 39.76 1.63
N ALA A 130 -59.58 40.63 0.69
CA ALA A 130 -60.09 40.23 -0.61
C ALA A 130 -59.07 39.45 -1.46
N VAL A 131 -57.78 39.80 -1.38
CA VAL A 131 -56.71 39.20 -2.20
C VAL A 131 -56.39 37.76 -1.77
N LEU A 132 -56.64 37.41 -0.51
CA LEU A 132 -56.40 36.06 0.03
C LEU A 132 -57.41 35.02 -0.50
N LYS A 133 -58.58 35.45 -0.98
CA LYS A 133 -59.58 34.54 -1.59
C LYS A 133 -59.10 33.97 -2.92
N ASP A 134 -58.45 34.78 -3.75
CA ASP A 134 -58.00 34.38 -5.08
C ASP A 134 -56.86 33.34 -5.00
N PHE A 135 -55.97 33.49 -4.01
CA PHE A 135 -54.94 32.49 -3.73
C PHE A 135 -55.52 31.14 -3.28
N ASN A 136 -56.59 31.16 -2.48
CA ASN A 136 -57.24 29.95 -2.01
C ASN A 136 -57.93 29.20 -3.16
N ALA A 137 -58.53 29.93 -4.10
CA ALA A 137 -59.10 29.37 -5.32
C ALA A 137 -58.03 28.69 -6.21
N ILE A 138 -56.88 29.35 -6.42
CA ILE A 138 -55.77 28.78 -7.22
C ILE A 138 -55.16 27.56 -6.52
N SER A 139 -54.99 27.61 -5.19
CA SER A 139 -54.46 26.48 -4.41
C SER A 139 -55.38 25.26 -4.44
N ALA A 140 -56.70 25.46 -4.48
CA ALA A 140 -57.67 24.38 -4.62
C ALA A 140 -57.63 23.73 -6.02
N MET A 141 -57.31 24.51 -7.06
CA MET A 141 -57.18 23.99 -8.43
C MET A 141 -55.85 23.27 -8.68
N SER A 142 -54.79 23.60 -7.93
CA SER A 142 -53.44 23.05 -8.13
C SER A 142 -53.17 21.74 -7.37
N GLN A 143 -54.15 21.17 -6.66
CA GLN A 143 -54.00 19.84 -6.07
C GLN A 143 -54.18 18.78 -7.17
N PRO A 144 -53.12 18.01 -7.54
CA PRO A 144 -53.30 16.89 -8.45
C PRO A 144 -54.09 15.78 -7.75
N SER A 145 -55.28 15.48 -8.25
CA SER A 145 -56.15 14.38 -7.82
C SER A 145 -55.68 13.01 -8.35
N VAL A 146 -54.37 12.80 -8.42
CA VAL A 146 -53.78 11.55 -8.92
C VAL A 146 -53.28 10.76 -7.71
N PRO A 147 -53.90 9.62 -7.37
CA PRO A 147 -53.32 8.71 -6.38
C PRO A 147 -51.96 8.23 -6.88
N PRO A 148 -50.94 8.07 -6.00
CA PRO A 148 -49.64 7.54 -6.40
C PRO A 148 -49.80 6.18 -7.08
N ASP A 149 -49.23 6.01 -8.29
CA ASP A 149 -49.25 4.74 -9.02
C ASP A 149 -48.54 3.64 -8.21
N GLU A 150 -49.33 2.87 -7.45
CA GLU A 150 -48.84 1.77 -6.61
C GLU A 150 -48.08 0.69 -7.40
N GLY A 151 -48.27 0.65 -8.73
CA GLY A 151 -47.55 -0.24 -9.64
C GLY A 151 -46.04 0.05 -9.75
N LEU A 152 -45.61 1.31 -9.57
CA LEU A 152 -44.18 1.67 -9.58
C LEU A 152 -43.48 1.26 -8.27
N LEU A 153 -44.19 1.34 -7.14
CA LEU A 153 -43.68 0.94 -5.83
C LEU A 153 -43.57 -0.58 -5.71
N ALA A 154 -44.52 -1.32 -6.27
CA ALA A 154 -44.46 -2.78 -6.31
C ALA A 154 -43.25 -3.29 -7.13
N MET A 155 -42.90 -2.60 -8.21
CA MET A 155 -41.80 -3.01 -9.09
C MET A 155 -40.42 -2.76 -8.47
N GLU A 156 -40.25 -1.69 -7.69
CA GLU A 156 -39.02 -1.48 -6.89
C GLU A 156 -38.85 -2.55 -5.82
N SER A 157 -39.93 -2.94 -5.13
CA SER A 157 -39.87 -3.98 -4.10
C SER A 157 -39.48 -5.36 -4.65
N LEU A 158 -39.88 -5.66 -5.89
CA LEU A 158 -39.60 -6.95 -6.55
C LEU A 158 -38.18 -7.00 -7.11
N LEU A 159 -37.64 -5.87 -7.58
CA LEU A 159 -36.23 -5.76 -7.98
C LEU A 159 -35.27 -5.81 -6.78
N ALA A 160 -35.69 -5.33 -5.60
CA ALA A 160 -34.89 -5.42 -4.37
C ALA A 160 -34.81 -6.84 -3.78
N GLN A 161 -35.70 -7.76 -4.17
CA GLN A 161 -35.72 -9.15 -3.69
C GLN A 161 -34.93 -10.13 -4.58
N LEU A 162 -34.44 -9.66 -5.74
CA LEU A 162 -33.75 -10.47 -6.75
C LEU A 162 -32.24 -10.16 -6.85
N GLN A 163 -31.71 -9.40 -5.89
CA GLN A 163 -30.27 -9.24 -5.61
C GLN A 163 -29.93 -9.73 -4.21
#